data_AF-A0A6C0NY67-F1
#
_entry.id   AF-A0A6C0NY67-F1
#
_cell.length_a   1.000
_cell.length_b   1.000
_cell.length_c   1.000
_cell.angle_alpha   90.00
_cell.angle_beta   90.00
_cell.angle_gamma   90.00
#
_symmetry.space_group_name_H-M   'P 1'
#
loop_
_entity.id
_entity.type
_entity.pdbx_description
1 polymer ?
#
loop_
_entity_poly.entity_id
_entity_poly.type
_entity_poly.pdbx_seq_one_letter_code
_entity_poly.pdbx_strand_id
1 'polypeptide(L)'
;MLRWLIRLGIAAILITGLGSQFYGIGMASSEQTLDQLRASIFTQLEERKTDISFDYVGDRQELSAQIGSLLREVFAEDDYAAYNVDAYLYTIRTWNGAAKINLSVTYRESAEEMAVVDGKIRELLPGILKDAVGEQQQARAIHDWIVTHVAYDTNLEHYTAYDALTSGTAVCQGYSLLAFRMLELAGFETRIVEGSVDSGSHVWNLVKVNGRWYHMDATWDDPVPDRAGQTSYAYFLKTDAQMKQDHRWTKPYPAAG
;
A
#
# COMPACT_ATOMS: atom_id res chain seq x y z
N MET A 1 13.68 -21.09 -7.55
CA MET A 1 12.73 -20.62 -8.58
C MET A 1 12.19 -19.28 -8.12
N LEU A 2 12.64 -18.21 -8.75
CA LEU A 2 12.35 -16.83 -8.36
C LEU A 2 10.87 -16.54 -8.70
N ARG A 3 10.00 -16.52 -7.68
CA ARG A 3 8.64 -16.00 -7.82
C ARG A 3 8.79 -14.50 -7.98
N TRP A 4 8.56 -14.02 -9.19
CA TRP A 4 8.47 -12.61 -9.46
C TRP A 4 7.43 -11.99 -8.53
N LEU A 5 7.76 -10.87 -7.87
CA LEU A 5 6.77 -9.90 -7.39
C LEU A 5 6.13 -9.22 -8.60
N ILE A 6 5.44 -10.01 -9.44
CA ILE A 6 4.46 -9.44 -10.36
C ILE A 6 3.32 -9.05 -9.45
N ARG A 7 2.95 -7.76 -9.46
CA ARG A 7 1.61 -7.30 -9.06
C ARG A 7 0.57 -8.05 -9.91
N LEU A 8 0.31 -9.31 -9.59
CA LEU A 8 -0.83 -10.05 -10.10
C LEU A 8 -2.00 -9.72 -9.17
N GLY A 9 -2.38 -8.44 -9.14
CA GLY A 9 -3.79 -8.14 -9.01
C GLY A 9 -4.44 -8.74 -10.26
N ILE A 10 -4.76 -10.03 -10.23
CA ILE A 10 -5.48 -10.70 -11.31
C ILE A 10 -6.89 -10.13 -11.28
N ALA A 11 -7.09 -9.01 -11.95
CA ALA A 11 -8.41 -8.53 -12.29
C ALA A 11 -8.99 -9.49 -13.33
N ALA A 12 -9.57 -10.62 -12.89
CA ALA A 12 -10.31 -11.48 -13.79
C ALA A 12 -11.65 -10.81 -14.12
N ILE A 13 -11.81 -10.43 -15.38
CA ILE A 13 -13.03 -9.84 -15.91
C ILE A 13 -13.99 -10.97 -16.27
N LEU A 14 -15.05 -11.15 -15.48
CA LEU A 14 -16.19 -12.00 -15.84
C LEU A 14 -17.36 -11.11 -16.25
N ILE A 15 -17.40 -10.78 -17.54
CA ILE A 15 -18.58 -10.19 -18.18
C ILE A 15 -19.53 -11.36 -18.51
N THR A 16 -20.46 -11.69 -17.63
CA THR A 16 -21.57 -12.57 -17.99
C THR A 16 -22.61 -11.75 -18.75
N GLY A 17 -22.37 -11.55 -20.05
CA GLY A 17 -23.37 -11.01 -20.96
C GLY A 17 -24.33 -12.12 -21.38
N LEU A 18 -25.49 -12.24 -20.72
CA LEU A 18 -26.64 -12.87 -21.36
C LEU A 18 -27.14 -11.90 -22.43
N GLY A 19 -26.91 -12.27 -23.68
CA GLY A 19 -27.06 -11.41 -24.84
C GLY A 19 -28.44 -10.76 -24.96
N SER A 20 -28.42 -9.49 -25.35
CA SER A 20 -29.37 -8.96 -26.32
C SER A 20 -28.77 -7.71 -26.95
N GLN A 21 -28.60 -7.76 -28.28
CA GLN A 21 -28.37 -6.57 -29.10
C GLN A 21 -29.54 -5.61 -28.87
N PHE A 22 -29.27 -4.32 -28.61
CA PHE A 22 -30.31 -3.29 -28.65
C PHE A 22 -29.85 -2.03 -29.38
N TYR A 23 -30.55 -1.80 -30.50
CA TYR A 23 -30.72 -0.52 -31.20
C TYR A 23 -31.69 0.37 -30.39
N GLY A 24 -31.29 1.61 -30.06
CA GLY A 24 -32.15 2.67 -29.50
C GLY A 24 -32.68 2.39 -28.08
N ILE A 25 -32.80 3.32 -27.14
CA ILE A 25 -32.99 4.76 -27.16
C ILE A 25 -32.21 5.32 -25.96
N GLY A 26 -31.47 6.40 -26.15
CA GLY A 26 -30.79 7.09 -25.07
C GLY A 26 -31.80 7.65 -24.06
N MET A 27 -31.60 7.33 -22.79
CA MET A 27 -31.85 8.23 -21.66
C MET A 27 -30.77 7.96 -20.62
N ALA A 28 -29.65 8.66 -20.75
CA ALA A 28 -28.84 8.99 -19.59
C ALA A 28 -29.62 10.06 -18.83
N SER A 29 -30.02 9.75 -17.61
CA SER A 29 -30.47 10.76 -16.65
C SER A 29 -30.09 10.33 -15.24
N SER A 30 -28.82 10.50 -14.90
CA SER A 30 -28.46 10.73 -13.49
C SER A 30 -27.23 11.62 -13.41
N GLU A 31 -27.13 12.40 -12.34
CA GLU A 31 -25.98 13.25 -12.01
C GLU A 31 -24.74 12.42 -11.59
N GLN A 32 -24.85 11.09 -11.52
CA GLN A 32 -23.82 10.25 -10.93
C GLN A 32 -22.61 10.11 -11.85
N THR A 33 -21.46 10.60 -11.40
CA THR A 33 -20.21 10.58 -12.16
C THR A 33 -19.31 9.41 -11.76
N LEU A 34 -18.34 9.07 -12.62
CA LEU A 34 -17.30 8.11 -12.25
C LEU A 34 -16.45 8.60 -11.06
N ASP A 35 -16.28 9.90 -10.87
CA ASP A 35 -15.57 10.45 -9.70
C ASP A 35 -16.31 10.17 -8.39
N GLN A 36 -17.63 10.24 -8.39
CA GLN A 36 -18.42 9.87 -7.20
C GLN A 36 -18.35 8.37 -6.91
N LEU A 37 -18.32 7.54 -7.96
CA LEU A 37 -18.08 6.10 -7.81
C LEU A 37 -16.66 5.83 -7.27
N ARG A 38 -15.64 6.52 -7.80
CA ARG A 38 -14.24 6.46 -7.35
C ARG A 38 -14.15 6.74 -5.86
N ALA A 39 -14.71 7.87 -5.41
CA ALA A 39 -14.71 8.26 -4.00
C ALA A 39 -15.43 7.22 -3.12
N SER A 40 -16.56 6.68 -3.58
CA SER A 40 -17.29 5.65 -2.83
C SER A 40 -16.51 4.35 -2.71
N ILE A 41 -15.79 3.93 -3.76
CA ILE A 41 -14.89 2.78 -3.70
C ILE A 41 -13.74 3.05 -2.73
N PHE A 42 -13.09 4.22 -2.85
CA PHE A 42 -11.99 4.60 -1.99
C PHE A 42 -12.34 4.50 -0.49
N THR A 43 -13.47 5.08 -0.05
CA THR A 43 -13.91 4.99 1.35
C THR A 43 -14.12 3.55 1.83
N GLN A 44 -14.61 2.66 0.97
CA GLN A 44 -14.82 1.25 1.33
C GLN A 44 -13.50 0.47 1.42
N LEU A 45 -12.48 0.88 0.66
CA LEU A 45 -11.13 0.33 0.74
C LEU A 45 -10.38 0.85 1.98
N GLU A 46 -10.59 2.10 2.38
CA GLU A 46 -10.07 2.63 3.66
C GLU A 46 -10.59 1.81 4.85
N GLU A 47 -11.85 1.38 4.79
CA GLU A 47 -12.44 0.45 5.77
C GLU A 47 -12.06 -1.02 5.55
N ARG A 48 -11.22 -1.33 4.54
CA ARG A 48 -10.80 -2.69 4.14
C ARG A 48 -11.95 -3.67 3.96
N LYS A 49 -13.09 -3.20 3.44
CA LYS A 49 -14.21 -4.09 3.12
C LYS A 49 -13.80 -5.08 2.03
N THR A 50 -14.15 -6.36 2.24
CA THR A 50 -13.83 -7.44 1.30
C THR A 50 -14.86 -7.58 0.20
N ASP A 51 -16.15 -7.35 0.50
CA ASP A 51 -17.24 -7.51 -0.45
C ASP A 51 -18.04 -6.21 -0.52
N ILE A 52 -17.93 -5.54 -1.66
CA ILE A 52 -18.46 -4.19 -1.84
C ILE A 52 -19.42 -4.18 -3.01
N SER A 53 -20.61 -3.62 -2.80
CA SER A 53 -21.67 -3.54 -3.81
C SER A 53 -22.05 -2.08 -4.03
N PHE A 54 -22.05 -1.65 -5.28
CA PHE A 54 -22.46 -0.32 -5.70
C PHE A 54 -23.55 -0.40 -6.76
N ASP A 55 -24.56 0.45 -6.62
CA ASP A 55 -25.49 0.75 -7.70
C ASP A 55 -24.99 2.00 -8.42
N TYR A 56 -24.82 1.89 -9.74
CA TYR A 56 -24.38 2.97 -10.61
C TYR A 56 -25.46 3.28 -11.66
N VAL A 57 -25.96 4.51 -11.65
CA VAL A 57 -27.04 4.98 -12.53
C VAL A 57 -26.54 5.98 -13.59
N GLY A 58 -25.23 6.20 -13.69
CA GLY A 58 -24.59 7.10 -14.66
C GLY A 58 -24.38 6.49 -16.05
N ASP A 59 -23.42 7.02 -16.80
CA ASP A 59 -23.11 6.52 -18.16
C ASP A 59 -22.48 5.12 -18.12
N ARG A 60 -23.25 4.13 -18.58
CA ARG A 60 -22.85 2.72 -18.55
C ARG A 60 -21.80 2.36 -19.60
N GLN A 61 -21.74 3.09 -20.72
CA GLN A 61 -20.68 2.90 -21.71
C GLN A 61 -19.37 3.41 -21.15
N GLU A 62 -19.41 4.57 -20.49
CA GLU A 62 -18.28 5.15 -19.79
C GLU A 62 -17.78 4.23 -18.67
N LEU A 63 -18.69 3.75 -17.80
CA LEU A 63 -18.37 2.79 -16.75
C LEU A 63 -17.67 1.55 -17.31
N SER A 64 -18.26 0.90 -18.32
CA SER A 64 -17.69 -0.33 -18.87
C SER A 64 -16.32 -0.11 -19.49
N ALA A 65 -16.06 1.07 -20.06
CA ALA A 65 -14.78 1.41 -20.66
C ALA A 65 -13.70 1.72 -19.60
N GLN A 66 -14.08 2.36 -18.49
CA GLN A 66 -13.13 2.97 -17.55
C GLN A 66 -13.02 2.27 -16.19
N ILE A 67 -13.94 1.37 -15.81
CA ILE A 67 -13.93 0.74 -14.48
C ILE A 67 -12.59 0.04 -14.16
N GLY A 68 -11.94 -0.56 -15.16
CA GLY A 68 -10.67 -1.24 -14.97
C GLY A 68 -9.53 -0.29 -14.63
N SER A 69 -9.44 0.87 -15.30
CA SER A 69 -8.45 1.90 -14.96
C SER A 69 -8.81 2.60 -13.65
N LEU A 70 -10.09 2.91 -13.44
CA LEU A 70 -10.59 3.50 -12.20
C LEU A 70 -10.19 2.67 -10.99
N LEU A 71 -10.47 1.36 -10.98
CA LEU A 71 -10.08 0.48 -9.88
C LEU A 71 -8.56 0.47 -9.66
N ARG A 72 -7.77 0.35 -10.73
CA ARG A 72 -6.30 0.38 -10.62
C ARG A 72 -5.78 1.68 -10.02
N GLU A 73 -6.36 2.82 -10.39
CA GLU A 73 -5.98 4.12 -9.85
C GLU A 73 -6.36 4.26 -8.38
N VAL A 74 -7.58 3.86 -8.02
CA VAL A 74 -8.05 3.89 -6.64
C VAL A 74 -7.18 3.03 -5.73
N PHE A 75 -6.85 1.80 -6.16
CA PHE A 75 -5.96 0.92 -5.40
C PHE A 75 -4.52 1.43 -5.32
N ALA A 76 -4.10 2.34 -6.20
CA ALA A 76 -2.77 2.93 -6.21
C ALA A 76 -2.69 4.30 -5.50
N GLU A 77 -3.83 4.82 -5.04
CA GLU A 77 -3.95 6.15 -4.43
C GLU A 77 -3.33 6.19 -3.02
N ASP A 78 -3.54 5.12 -2.25
CA ASP A 78 -2.93 4.92 -0.94
C ASP A 78 -1.83 3.86 -1.00
N ASP A 79 -0.60 4.23 -0.62
CA ASP A 79 0.56 3.34 -0.71
C ASP A 79 0.40 2.12 0.20
N TYR A 80 -0.19 2.29 1.40
CA TYR A 80 -0.33 1.21 2.38
C TYR A 80 -1.37 0.17 1.95
N ALA A 81 -2.52 0.62 1.45
CA ALA A 81 -3.55 -0.22 0.85
C ALA A 81 -3.02 -0.92 -0.40
N ALA A 82 -2.27 -0.22 -1.26
CA ALA A 82 -1.72 -0.79 -2.48
C ALA A 82 -0.85 -2.04 -2.24
N TYR A 83 -0.08 -2.06 -1.14
CA TYR A 83 0.77 -3.20 -0.77
C TYR A 83 0.04 -4.27 0.04
N ASN A 84 -1.13 -3.96 0.58
CA ASN A 84 -1.96 -4.91 1.31
C ASN A 84 -3.06 -5.55 0.47
N VAL A 85 -3.38 -5.03 -0.71
CA VAL A 85 -4.31 -5.69 -1.63
C VAL A 85 -3.59 -6.82 -2.36
N ASP A 86 -4.03 -8.06 -2.12
CA ASP A 86 -3.47 -9.25 -2.77
C ASP A 86 -4.11 -9.48 -4.14
N ALA A 87 -5.44 -9.45 -4.18
CA ALA A 87 -6.22 -9.65 -5.39
C ALA A 87 -7.55 -8.92 -5.31
N TYR A 88 -8.15 -8.64 -6.46
CA TYR A 88 -9.54 -8.18 -6.52
C TYR A 88 -10.22 -8.68 -7.78
N LEU A 89 -11.52 -8.92 -7.66
CA LEU A 89 -12.40 -9.32 -8.74
C LEU A 89 -13.61 -8.39 -8.77
N TYR A 90 -14.07 -8.04 -9.96
CA TYR A 90 -15.30 -7.28 -10.08
C TYR A 90 -16.25 -7.87 -11.13
N THR A 91 -17.54 -7.70 -10.88
CA THR A 91 -18.60 -8.04 -11.82
C THR A 91 -19.49 -6.83 -12.04
N ILE A 92 -19.96 -6.66 -13.27
CA ILE A 92 -20.95 -5.64 -13.61
C ILE A 92 -22.20 -6.35 -14.13
N ARG A 93 -23.34 -6.06 -13.51
CA ARG A 93 -24.65 -6.55 -13.94
C ARG A 93 -25.57 -5.38 -14.20
N THR A 94 -26.09 -5.28 -15.41
CA THR A 94 -27.01 -4.20 -15.78
C THR A 94 -28.46 -4.67 -15.68
N TRP A 95 -29.32 -3.87 -15.04
CA TRP A 95 -30.78 -4.05 -15.05
C TRP A 95 -31.46 -2.67 -15.09
N ASN A 96 -32.62 -2.56 -15.74
CA ASN A 96 -33.54 -1.41 -15.65
C ASN A 96 -32.90 -0.03 -15.35
N GLY A 97 -32.06 0.49 -16.26
CA GLY A 97 -31.46 1.81 -16.14
C GLY A 97 -30.25 1.94 -15.18
N ALA A 98 -29.88 0.89 -14.46
CA ALA A 98 -28.76 0.86 -13.53
C ALA A 98 -27.74 -0.25 -13.85
N ALA A 99 -26.56 -0.14 -13.26
CA ALA A 99 -25.53 -1.17 -13.23
C ALA A 99 -25.15 -1.47 -11.77
N LYS A 100 -25.22 -2.74 -11.38
CA LYS A 100 -24.59 -3.22 -10.15
C LYS A 100 -23.15 -3.53 -10.39
N ILE A 101 -22.30 -3.05 -9.52
CA ILE A 101 -20.91 -3.41 -9.45
C ILE A 101 -20.72 -4.18 -8.16
N ASN A 102 -20.30 -5.44 -8.24
CA ASN A 102 -19.81 -6.15 -7.06
C ASN A 102 -18.30 -6.27 -7.19
N LEU A 103 -17.58 -5.80 -6.18
CA LEU A 103 -16.13 -5.85 -6.04
C LEU A 103 -15.80 -6.73 -4.84
N SER A 104 -15.06 -7.82 -5.08
CA SER A 104 -14.49 -8.65 -4.03
C SER A 104 -12.99 -8.41 -3.97
N VAL A 105 -12.48 -8.06 -2.79
CA VAL A 105 -11.08 -7.73 -2.53
C VAL A 105 -10.51 -8.70 -1.51
N THR A 106 -9.34 -9.25 -1.80
CA THR A 106 -8.55 -10.05 -0.88
C THR A 106 -7.38 -9.20 -0.39
N TYR A 107 -7.26 -9.07 0.93
CA TYR A 107 -6.16 -8.37 1.56
C TYR A 107 -5.17 -9.35 2.18
N ARG A 108 -3.89 -8.96 2.19
CA ARG A 108 -2.81 -9.61 2.95
C ARG A 108 -2.92 -9.32 4.45
N GLU A 109 -3.38 -8.12 4.78
CA GLU A 109 -3.66 -7.66 6.14
C GLU A 109 -5.14 -7.27 6.22
N SER A 110 -5.91 -7.95 7.07
CA SER A 110 -7.33 -7.70 7.31
C SER A 110 -7.59 -6.37 8.04
N ALA A 111 -8.86 -5.96 8.11
CA ALA A 111 -9.27 -4.77 8.87
C ALA A 111 -8.97 -4.93 10.37
N GLU A 112 -9.19 -6.13 10.91
CA GLU A 112 -8.94 -6.49 12.30
C GLU A 112 -7.44 -6.48 12.62
N GLU A 113 -6.61 -7.04 11.74
CA GLU A 113 -5.16 -7.03 11.89
C GLU A 113 -4.60 -5.60 11.80
N MET A 114 -5.08 -4.80 10.85
CA MET A 114 -4.71 -3.38 10.76
C MET A 114 -5.08 -2.64 12.05
N ALA A 115 -6.26 -2.88 12.63
CA ALA A 115 -6.66 -2.28 13.91
C ALA A 115 -5.74 -2.69 15.07
N VAL A 116 -5.25 -3.94 15.07
CA VAL A 116 -4.23 -4.40 16.03
C VAL A 116 -2.90 -3.69 15.83
N VAL A 117 -2.44 -3.56 14.58
CA VAL A 117 -1.21 -2.82 14.23
C VAL A 117 -1.29 -1.38 14.73
N ASP A 118 -2.37 -0.70 14.38
CA ASP A 118 -2.69 0.65 14.79
C ASP A 118 -2.70 0.84 16.31
N GLY A 119 -3.37 -0.06 17.02
CA GLY A 119 -3.46 -0.03 18.47
C GLY A 119 -2.08 -0.16 19.13
N LYS A 120 -1.31 -1.16 18.68
CA LYS A 120 0.04 -1.41 19.19
C LYS A 120 1.01 -0.26 18.89
N ILE A 121 1.00 0.28 17.67
CA ILE A 121 1.85 1.42 17.31
C ILE A 121 1.54 2.62 18.20
N ARG A 122 0.25 2.95 18.43
CA ARG A 122 -0.13 4.06 19.31
C ARG A 122 0.31 3.87 20.76
N GLU A 123 0.37 2.62 21.24
CA GLU A 123 0.90 2.29 22.56
C GLU A 123 2.43 2.47 22.64
N LEU A 124 3.15 2.05 21.59
CA LEU A 124 4.60 2.05 21.55
C LEU A 124 5.22 3.43 21.30
N LEU A 125 4.60 4.23 20.40
CA LEU A 125 5.16 5.50 19.93
C LEU A 125 5.55 6.48 21.05
N PRO A 126 4.75 6.71 22.10
CA PRO A 126 5.15 7.62 23.19
C PRO A 126 6.46 7.21 23.88
N GLY A 127 6.70 5.90 24.01
CA GLY A 127 7.94 5.37 24.58
C GLY A 127 9.12 5.51 23.61
N ILE A 128 8.90 5.15 22.34
CA ILE A 128 9.91 5.26 21.27
C ILE A 128 10.38 6.70 21.10
N LEU A 129 9.45 7.66 21.15
CA LEU A 129 9.72 9.06 20.85
C LEU A 129 10.09 9.89 22.08
N LYS A 130 10.11 9.30 23.28
CA LYS A 130 10.23 10.02 24.56
C LYS A 130 11.40 11.01 24.61
N ASP A 131 12.57 10.58 24.14
CA ASP A 131 13.81 11.36 24.19
C ASP A 131 14.22 11.90 22.80
N ALA A 132 13.38 11.70 21.78
CA ALA A 132 13.64 12.07 20.41
C ALA A 132 13.16 13.50 20.11
N VAL A 133 14.11 14.45 20.04
CA VAL A 133 13.79 15.87 19.82
C VAL A 133 13.90 16.23 18.34
N GLY A 134 12.77 16.57 17.74
CA GLY A 134 12.65 16.99 16.34
C GLY A 134 12.56 15.83 15.34
N GLU A 135 12.09 16.15 14.13
CA GLU A 135 11.68 15.16 13.12
C GLU A 135 12.78 14.15 12.78
N GLN A 136 14.04 14.59 12.66
CA GLN A 136 15.15 13.69 12.34
C GLN A 136 15.40 12.65 13.44
N GLN A 137 15.36 13.06 14.71
CA GLN A 137 15.56 12.14 15.83
C GLN A 137 14.36 11.22 16.00
N GLN A 138 13.15 11.72 15.78
CA GLN A 138 11.93 10.93 15.83
C GLN A 138 11.90 9.87 14.72
N ALA A 139 12.23 10.23 13.48
CA ALA A 139 12.37 9.27 12.38
C ALA A 139 13.46 8.22 12.69
N ARG A 140 14.58 8.64 13.29
CA ARG A 140 15.65 7.72 13.73
C ARG A 140 15.18 6.77 14.83
N ALA A 141 14.42 7.26 15.81
CA ALA A 141 13.91 6.42 16.89
C ALA A 141 12.94 5.35 16.38
N ILE A 142 12.08 5.69 15.42
CA ILE A 142 11.19 4.75 14.74
C ILE A 142 12.01 3.72 13.94
N HIS A 143 12.96 4.18 13.14
CA HIS A 143 13.89 3.32 12.40
C HIS A 143 14.61 2.32 13.33
N ASP A 144 15.24 2.83 14.38
CA ASP A 144 16.01 2.03 15.33
C ASP A 144 15.13 1.00 16.03
N TRP A 145 13.89 1.38 16.37
CA TRP A 145 12.94 0.44 16.95
C TRP A 145 12.63 -0.70 15.98
N ILE A 146 12.33 -0.41 14.71
CA ILE A 146 12.03 -1.45 13.71
C ILE A 146 13.22 -2.39 13.52
N VAL A 147 14.42 -1.84 13.26
CA VAL A 147 15.63 -2.63 13.01
C VAL A 147 16.01 -3.51 14.20
N THR A 148 15.68 -3.11 15.42
CA THR A 148 16.01 -3.90 16.63
C THR A 148 14.91 -4.87 17.07
N HIS A 149 13.72 -4.81 16.48
CA HIS A 149 12.55 -5.61 16.89
C HIS A 149 12.00 -6.50 15.77
N VAL A 150 12.47 -6.32 14.54
CA VAL A 150 12.10 -7.14 13.38
C VAL A 150 13.36 -7.77 12.82
N ALA A 151 13.31 -9.08 12.56
CA ALA A 151 14.37 -9.84 11.90
C ALA A 151 13.95 -10.27 10.49
N TYR A 152 14.88 -10.18 9.53
CA TYR A 152 14.55 -10.48 8.14
C TYR A 152 14.11 -11.93 7.91
N ASP A 153 12.93 -12.11 7.32
CA ASP A 153 12.39 -13.41 7.01
C ASP A 153 13.04 -14.01 5.74
N THR A 154 14.02 -14.88 5.95
CA THR A 154 14.71 -15.58 4.86
C THR A 154 13.87 -16.69 4.21
N ASN A 155 12.76 -17.13 4.83
CA ASN A 155 11.84 -18.11 4.26
C ASN A 155 10.78 -17.46 3.36
N LEU A 156 10.64 -16.14 3.42
CA LEU A 156 9.72 -15.34 2.60
C LEU A 156 8.24 -15.69 2.86
N GLU A 157 7.83 -15.71 4.13
CA GLU A 157 6.49 -16.08 4.58
C GLU A 157 5.72 -14.89 5.17
N HIS A 158 6.41 -13.91 5.74
CA HIS A 158 5.83 -12.77 6.46
C HIS A 158 5.94 -11.47 5.67
N TYR A 159 4.80 -10.86 5.30
CA TYR A 159 4.76 -9.76 4.31
C TYR A 159 4.05 -8.49 4.81
N THR A 160 3.39 -8.52 5.97
CA THR A 160 2.54 -7.45 6.47
C THR A 160 3.17 -6.68 7.61
N ALA A 161 2.62 -5.50 7.96
CA ALA A 161 3.00 -4.83 9.19
C ALA A 161 2.54 -5.63 10.42
N TYR A 162 1.39 -6.31 10.32
CA TYR A 162 0.92 -7.23 11.34
C TYR A 162 1.96 -8.32 11.64
N ASP A 163 2.50 -8.98 10.61
CA ASP A 163 3.56 -9.99 10.79
C ASP A 163 4.77 -9.36 11.48
N ALA A 164 5.32 -8.30 10.90
CA ALA A 164 6.51 -7.60 11.44
C ALA A 164 6.33 -7.23 12.92
N LEU A 165 5.15 -6.73 13.29
CA LEU A 165 4.87 -6.23 14.64
C LEU A 165 4.50 -7.33 15.65
N THR A 166 3.94 -8.46 15.20
CA THR A 166 3.43 -9.50 16.10
C THR A 166 4.37 -10.70 16.22
N SER A 167 5.02 -11.10 15.12
CA SER A 167 5.99 -12.19 15.11
C SER A 167 7.43 -11.69 15.24
N GLY A 168 7.68 -10.41 14.98
CA GLY A 168 9.03 -9.85 14.95
C GLY A 168 9.83 -10.31 13.74
N THR A 169 9.17 -10.75 12.66
CA THR A 169 9.85 -11.14 11.43
C THR A 169 9.03 -10.78 10.19
N ALA A 170 9.71 -10.32 9.14
CA ALA A 170 9.10 -9.94 7.87
C ALA A 170 10.12 -9.88 6.72
N VAL A 171 9.64 -9.91 5.48
CA VAL A 171 10.42 -9.47 4.31
C VAL A 171 10.37 -7.96 4.15
N CYS A 172 11.10 -7.42 3.15
CA CYS A 172 11.17 -5.98 2.85
C CYS A 172 9.81 -5.26 2.81
N GLN A 173 8.76 -5.93 2.31
CA GLN A 173 7.41 -5.41 2.32
C GLN A 173 6.86 -5.16 3.73
N GLY A 174 6.99 -6.11 4.66
CA GLY A 174 6.48 -5.95 6.03
C GLY A 174 7.25 -4.89 6.81
N TYR A 175 8.57 -4.79 6.61
CA TYR A 175 9.37 -3.67 7.14
C TYR A 175 8.86 -2.33 6.63
N SER A 176 8.65 -2.22 5.31
CA SER A 176 8.22 -0.97 4.68
C SER A 176 6.81 -0.55 5.10
N LEU A 177 5.90 -1.52 5.26
CA LEU A 177 4.55 -1.29 5.76
C LEU A 177 4.57 -0.82 7.22
N LEU A 178 5.33 -1.51 8.09
CA LEU A 178 5.44 -1.12 9.49
C LEU A 178 6.07 0.27 9.64
N ALA A 179 7.16 0.54 8.92
CA ALA A 179 7.80 1.86 8.91
C ALA A 179 6.85 2.95 8.40
N PHE A 180 6.12 2.70 7.31
CA PHE A 180 5.11 3.62 6.80
C PHE A 180 4.09 3.96 7.89
N ARG A 181 3.50 2.94 8.53
CA ARG A 181 2.41 3.16 9.49
C ARG A 181 2.88 3.81 10.79
N MET A 182 4.08 3.47 11.26
CA MET A 182 4.69 4.13 12.44
C MET A 182 5.01 5.60 12.17
N LEU A 183 5.58 5.92 11.00
CA LEU A 183 5.88 7.30 10.60
C LEU A 183 4.61 8.12 10.42
N GLU A 184 3.61 7.58 9.72
CA GLU A 184 2.33 8.24 9.51
C GLU A 184 1.62 8.55 10.84
N LEU A 185 1.54 7.58 11.76
CA LEU A 185 0.95 7.79 13.09
C LEU A 185 1.77 8.72 13.99
N ALA A 186 3.07 8.88 13.72
CA ALA A 186 3.92 9.88 14.34
C ALA A 186 3.81 11.28 13.69
N GLY A 187 3.00 11.43 12.63
CA GLY A 187 2.72 12.71 11.98
C GLY A 187 3.63 13.05 10.79
N PHE A 188 4.40 12.08 10.29
CA PHE A 188 5.27 12.30 9.13
C PHE A 188 4.52 12.10 7.82
N GLU A 189 4.84 12.92 6.82
CA GLU A 189 4.57 12.56 5.42
C GLU A 189 5.56 11.45 5.01
N THR A 190 5.02 10.31 4.58
CA THR A 190 5.81 9.14 4.18
C THR A 190 5.21 8.47 2.94
N ARG A 191 6.03 7.78 2.16
CA ARG A 191 5.64 7.04 0.95
C ARG A 191 6.33 5.68 0.93
N ILE A 192 5.72 4.69 0.28
CA ILE A 192 6.34 3.40 0.00
C ILE A 192 6.92 3.41 -1.42
N VAL A 193 8.23 3.19 -1.51
CA VAL A 193 8.97 3.14 -2.76
C VAL A 193 9.04 1.72 -3.28
N GLU A 194 8.57 1.52 -4.51
CA GLU A 194 8.73 0.27 -5.25
C GLU A 194 9.93 0.35 -6.18
N GLY A 195 10.76 -0.68 -6.15
CA GLY A 195 11.96 -0.69 -6.96
C GLY A 195 12.65 -2.03 -7.05
N SER A 196 13.94 -1.96 -7.32
CA SER A 196 14.82 -3.09 -7.47
C SER A 196 16.23 -2.73 -7.03
N VAL A 197 16.91 -3.76 -6.55
CA VAL A 197 18.34 -3.82 -6.24
C VAL A 197 18.94 -4.98 -7.05
N ASP A 198 20.25 -5.19 -7.00
CA ASP A 198 20.91 -6.26 -7.79
C ASP A 198 20.38 -7.67 -7.49
N SER A 199 19.88 -7.91 -6.28
CA SER A 199 19.31 -9.20 -5.88
C SER A 199 17.84 -9.40 -6.27
N GLY A 200 17.16 -8.35 -6.77
CA GLY A 200 15.77 -8.45 -7.25
C GLY A 200 14.89 -7.28 -6.87
N SER A 201 13.58 -7.52 -6.86
CA SER A 201 12.57 -6.54 -6.44
C SER A 201 12.76 -6.17 -4.97
N HIS A 202 12.61 -4.89 -4.66
CA HIS A 202 12.76 -4.37 -3.30
C HIS A 202 11.80 -3.23 -3.02
N VAL A 203 11.48 -3.06 -1.75
CA VAL A 203 10.52 -2.07 -1.25
C VAL A 203 11.11 -1.41 -0.01
N TRP A 204 11.03 -0.08 0.05
CA TRP A 204 11.52 0.74 1.17
C TRP A 204 10.66 2.01 1.32
N ASN A 205 11.07 2.96 2.17
CA ASN A 205 10.30 4.17 2.43
C ASN A 205 10.99 5.46 1.93
N LEU A 206 10.16 6.45 1.65
CA LEU A 206 10.53 7.87 1.67
C LEU A 206 9.86 8.52 2.86
N VAL A 207 10.58 9.37 3.59
CA VAL A 207 10.07 10.13 4.72
C VAL A 207 10.45 11.60 4.56
N LYS A 208 9.51 12.50 4.84
CA LYS A 208 9.76 13.93 4.82
C LYS A 208 10.22 14.38 6.20
N VAL A 209 11.42 14.96 6.26
CA VAL A 209 12.05 15.45 7.49
C VAL A 209 12.50 16.90 7.25
N ASN A 210 12.07 17.80 8.13
CA ASN A 210 12.31 19.24 8.07
C ASN A 210 11.97 19.83 6.68
N GLY A 211 10.85 19.38 6.11
CA GLY A 211 10.36 19.83 4.80
C GLY A 211 11.05 19.23 3.57
N ARG A 212 12.00 18.31 3.74
CA ARG A 212 12.76 17.66 2.65
C ARG A 212 12.54 16.15 2.67
N TRP A 213 12.47 15.54 1.50
CA TRP A 213 12.28 14.10 1.37
C TRP A 213 13.61 13.36 1.48
N TYR A 214 13.58 12.20 2.11
CA TYR A 214 14.73 11.31 2.22
C TYR A 214 14.31 9.85 2.13
N HIS A 215 15.15 9.01 1.54
CA HIS A 215 14.97 7.57 1.57
C HIS A 215 15.34 7.01 2.93
N MET A 216 14.58 6.00 3.36
CA MET A 216 14.83 5.23 4.57
C MET A 216 14.55 3.77 4.26
N ASP A 217 15.57 2.93 4.34
CA ASP A 217 15.46 1.48 4.12
C ASP A 217 15.86 0.72 5.38
N ALA A 218 14.85 0.44 6.23
CA ALA A 218 15.05 -0.30 7.46
C ALA A 218 15.45 -1.76 7.21
N THR A 219 15.16 -2.33 6.04
CA THR A 219 15.54 -3.71 5.72
C THR A 219 17.03 -3.83 5.43
N TRP A 220 17.60 -2.88 4.69
CA TRP A 220 19.04 -2.87 4.40
C TRP A 220 19.89 -2.29 5.54
N ASP A 221 19.27 -1.60 6.50
CA ASP A 221 19.89 -1.21 7.76
C ASP A 221 19.75 -2.26 8.89
N ASP A 222 19.04 -3.36 8.63
CA ASP A 222 19.02 -4.55 9.48
C ASP A 222 20.19 -5.50 9.13
N PRO A 223 21.13 -5.76 10.06
CA PRO A 223 22.24 -6.66 9.80
C PRO A 223 21.77 -8.09 9.53
N VAL A 224 22.25 -8.74 8.46
CA VAL A 224 22.01 -10.18 8.21
C VAL A 224 23.32 -10.98 8.36
N PRO A 225 23.39 -12.03 9.21
CA PRO A 225 22.34 -12.51 10.13
C PRO A 225 22.03 -11.48 11.21
N ASP A 226 20.77 -11.46 11.65
CA ASP A 226 20.28 -10.54 12.69
C ASP A 226 21.22 -10.57 13.92
N ARG A 227 21.56 -9.38 14.38
CA ARG A 227 22.36 -9.14 15.57
C ARG A 227 21.54 -8.27 16.50
N ALA A 228 20.79 -8.93 17.38
CA ALA A 228 19.96 -8.30 18.40
C ALA A 228 20.62 -7.04 19.00
N GLY A 229 19.97 -5.89 18.80
CA GLY A 229 20.40 -4.59 19.31
C GLY A 229 21.45 -3.84 18.50
N GLN A 230 21.83 -4.30 17.30
CA GLN A 230 22.69 -3.55 16.38
C GLN A 230 21.84 -2.85 15.30
N THR A 231 22.15 -1.59 15.02
CA THR A 231 21.54 -0.81 13.94
C THR A 231 22.61 -0.34 12.96
N SER A 232 22.33 -0.43 11.66
CA SER A 232 23.05 0.31 10.63
C SER A 232 22.34 1.63 10.34
N TYR A 233 23.05 2.57 9.72
CA TYR A 233 22.52 3.84 9.20
C TYR A 233 22.98 4.07 7.76
N ALA A 234 23.37 3.00 7.09
CA ALA A 234 23.87 2.99 5.73
C ALA A 234 22.78 3.35 4.72
N TYR A 235 21.49 3.25 5.06
CA TYR A 235 20.35 3.63 4.22
C TYR A 235 19.32 4.53 4.94
N PHE A 236 19.71 5.12 6.07
CA PHE A 236 18.93 6.10 6.81
C PHE A 236 19.11 7.52 6.24
N LEU A 237 17.97 8.17 5.93
CA LEU A 237 17.85 9.53 5.39
C LEU A 237 18.77 9.83 4.19
N LYS A 238 18.72 8.96 3.18
CA LYS A 238 19.51 9.12 1.94
C LYS A 238 18.86 10.08 0.96
N THR A 239 19.69 10.84 0.27
CA THR A 239 19.29 11.57 -0.94
C THR A 239 19.10 10.63 -2.12
N ASP A 240 18.39 11.07 -3.15
CA ASP A 240 18.28 10.38 -4.45
C ASP A 240 19.64 9.94 -4.98
N ALA A 241 20.64 10.84 -4.92
CA ALA A 241 21.98 10.60 -5.49
C ALA A 241 22.73 9.49 -4.75
N GLN A 242 22.53 9.37 -3.44
CA GLN A 242 23.13 8.30 -2.66
C GLN A 242 22.38 6.99 -2.86
N MET A 243 21.05 7.01 -2.88
CA MET A 243 20.22 5.80 -3.02
C MET A 243 20.37 5.18 -4.41
N LYS A 244 20.55 5.99 -5.48
CA LYS A 244 20.76 5.52 -6.86
C LYS A 244 22.05 4.73 -7.10
N GLN A 245 22.92 4.61 -6.10
CA GLN A 245 24.16 3.83 -6.24
C GLN A 245 23.87 2.33 -6.40
N ASP A 246 22.82 1.84 -5.75
CA ASP A 246 22.42 0.43 -5.71
C ASP A 246 20.90 0.20 -5.78
N HIS A 247 20.08 1.24 -5.61
CA HIS A 247 18.62 1.16 -5.78
C HIS A 247 18.13 1.82 -7.06
N ARG A 248 17.05 1.26 -7.62
CA ARG A 248 16.30 1.81 -8.75
C ARG A 248 14.81 1.75 -8.44
N TRP A 249 14.02 2.74 -8.80
CA TRP A 249 12.56 2.75 -8.56
C TRP A 249 11.78 2.88 -9.87
N THR A 250 10.53 2.40 -9.84
CA THR A 250 9.74 2.12 -11.06
C THR A 250 8.79 3.25 -11.47
N LYS A 251 8.53 4.22 -10.58
CA LYS A 251 7.63 5.36 -10.84
C LYS A 251 8.15 6.67 -10.23
N PRO A 252 7.67 7.85 -10.66
CA PRO A 252 8.05 9.11 -10.05
C PRO A 252 7.65 9.16 -8.57
N TYR A 253 8.56 9.66 -7.74
CA TYR A 253 8.37 9.95 -6.32
C TYR A 253 8.83 11.38 -6.02
N PRO A 254 8.44 11.97 -4.86
CA PRO A 254 9.05 13.23 -4.41
C PRO A 254 10.57 13.11 -4.38
N ALA A 255 11.26 14.11 -4.93
CA ALA A 255 12.72 14.09 -5.02
C ALA A 255 13.36 14.18 -3.63
N ALA A 256 14.23 13.23 -3.29
CA ALA A 256 14.97 13.24 -2.05
C ALA A 256 16.28 14.03 -2.18
N GLY A 257 16.51 15.01 -1.31
CA GLY A 257 17.66 15.93 -1.45
C GLY A 257 17.89 16.87 -0.30
#